data_AF-A0A437R7U2-F1
#
_entry.id   AF-A0A437R7U2-F1
#
_cell.length_a   1.000
_cell.length_b   1.000
_cell.length_c   1.000
_cell.angle_alpha   90.00
_cell.angle_beta   90.00
_cell.angle_gamma   90.00
#
_symmetry.space_group_name_H-M   'P 1'
#
loop_
_entity.id
_entity.type
_entity.pdbx_description
1 polymer ?
#
loop_
_entity_poly.entity_id
_entity_poly.type
_entity_poly.pdbx_seq_one_letter_code
_entity_poly.pdbx_strand_id
1 'polypeptide(L)'
;MGYHQLTARERYLIVEHKSMGESLRKIAKHLCRSVSTISRELKRNACTSDGRYRVEKAQSYAQARRRRCRRGTKFDAAWVAEVHRLVQRKWSPEQVSRRLLKEGRLSIGTATIYRWVAKDKARGGRSWLQTRQLSHRYRKGYRVVDRRGKVAGKRPLSERPAGARDRSEAGHIEGDTVMGKDGRHCLLTLVDRKTRKTRILKLPARQAWEVNKALVREVRAGRLKMKTLTLDNGTEFHGFKQLEEQLGIQVYFAQPYHSWERGTNENTNGLIRQYLPKRTCFKNLTQRQCNEIERELNDRPRKVLGFSTPNEAWAEECCTSNGNPCCLTFELTGPLRRDGLARAAKMYRVPQAGPRRPAVAGPVVQRGVRPHSCASPL
;
A
#
# COMPACT_ATOMS: atom_id res chain seq x y z
N MET A 1 -20.89 -28.26 5.73
CA MET A 1 -21.60 -27.06 6.25
C MET A 1 -20.84 -26.51 7.45
N GLY A 2 -20.58 -25.20 7.48
CA GLY A 2 -19.92 -24.57 8.63
C GLY A 2 -20.81 -24.57 9.88
N TYR A 3 -20.21 -24.62 11.07
CA TYR A 3 -20.96 -24.50 12.33
C TYR A 3 -21.47 -23.06 12.51
N HIS A 4 -22.80 -22.88 12.46
CA HIS A 4 -23.45 -21.60 12.72
C HIS A 4 -23.93 -21.52 14.17
N GLN A 5 -23.52 -20.47 14.86
CA GLN A 5 -23.92 -20.19 16.24
C GLN A 5 -25.37 -19.68 16.27
N LEU A 6 -26.16 -20.14 17.25
CA LEU A 6 -27.52 -19.65 17.45
C LEU A 6 -27.51 -18.13 17.69
N THR A 7 -28.41 -17.44 17.00
CA THR A 7 -28.69 -16.01 17.12
C THR A 7 -29.55 -15.74 18.36
N ALA A 8 -29.67 -14.47 18.76
CA ALA A 8 -30.56 -14.10 19.85
C ALA A 8 -32.03 -14.45 19.54
N ARG A 9 -32.47 -14.22 18.28
CA ARG A 9 -33.82 -14.59 17.82
C ARG A 9 -34.09 -16.09 17.93
N GLU A 10 -33.16 -16.93 17.47
CA GLU A 10 -33.30 -18.39 17.60
C GLU A 10 -33.38 -18.81 19.07
N ARG A 11 -32.68 -18.13 20.00
CA ARG A 11 -32.79 -18.41 21.44
C ARG A 11 -34.17 -18.05 22.02
N TYR A 12 -34.81 -16.99 21.54
CA TYR A 12 -36.19 -16.65 21.93
C TYR A 12 -37.18 -17.71 21.43
N LEU A 13 -37.07 -18.11 20.17
CA LEU A 13 -37.92 -19.16 19.59
C LEU A 13 -37.79 -20.50 20.33
N ILE A 14 -36.58 -20.85 20.81
CA ILE A 14 -36.39 -22.04 21.66
C ILE A 14 -37.22 -21.95 22.95
N VAL A 15 -37.30 -20.77 23.59
CA VAL A 15 -38.09 -20.59 24.81
C VAL A 15 -39.58 -20.67 24.52
N GLU A 16 -40.03 -19.99 23.47
CA GLU A 16 -41.42 -19.99 23.02
C GLU A 16 -41.93 -21.41 22.73
N HIS A 17 -41.24 -22.17 21.88
CA HIS A 17 -41.64 -23.54 21.58
C HIS A 17 -41.56 -24.46 22.81
N LYS A 18 -40.62 -24.21 23.74
CA LYS A 18 -40.55 -24.97 24.99
C LYS A 18 -41.74 -24.65 25.92
N SER A 19 -42.22 -23.40 25.95
CA SER A 19 -43.44 -23.04 26.70
C SER A 19 -44.71 -23.67 26.12
N MET A 20 -44.71 -23.96 24.81
CA MET A 20 -45.77 -24.73 24.14
C MET A 20 -45.67 -26.25 24.35
N GLY A 21 -44.72 -26.72 25.16
CA GLY A 21 -44.52 -28.15 25.44
C GLY A 21 -43.91 -28.94 24.28
N GLU A 22 -43.31 -28.28 23.28
CA GLU A 22 -42.79 -28.97 22.11
C GLU A 22 -41.52 -29.78 22.38
N SER A 23 -41.40 -30.94 21.72
CA SER A 23 -40.20 -31.78 21.81
C SER A 23 -38.99 -31.13 21.14
N LEU A 24 -37.78 -31.47 21.61
CA LEU A 24 -36.53 -30.95 21.03
C LEU A 24 -36.40 -31.25 19.53
N ARG A 25 -37.00 -32.35 19.04
CA ARG A 25 -37.04 -32.70 17.61
C ARG A 25 -37.87 -31.71 16.80
N LYS A 26 -39.02 -31.29 17.34
CA LYS A 26 -39.92 -30.32 16.70
C LYS A 26 -39.29 -28.92 16.67
N ILE A 27 -38.71 -28.48 17.79
CA ILE A 27 -37.95 -27.22 17.88
C ILE A 27 -36.81 -27.19 16.86
N ALA A 28 -36.04 -28.27 16.78
CA ALA A 28 -34.94 -28.41 15.83
C ALA A 28 -35.42 -28.33 14.36
N LYS A 29 -36.57 -28.93 14.04
CA LYS A 29 -37.20 -28.85 12.72
C LYS A 29 -37.62 -27.42 12.39
N HIS A 30 -38.29 -26.72 13.31
CA HIS A 30 -38.74 -25.33 13.11
C HIS A 30 -37.56 -24.36 12.89
N LEU A 31 -36.45 -24.57 13.59
CA LEU A 31 -35.26 -23.72 13.49
C LEU A 31 -34.28 -24.17 12.39
N CYS A 32 -34.58 -25.26 11.68
CA CYS A 32 -33.66 -25.90 10.73
C CYS A 32 -32.27 -26.17 11.35
N ARG A 33 -32.25 -26.67 12.60
CA ARG A 33 -31.04 -27.02 13.36
C ARG A 33 -31.01 -28.50 13.71
N SER A 34 -29.83 -29.00 14.09
CA SER A 34 -29.75 -30.35 14.67
C SER A 34 -30.33 -30.38 16.09
N VAL A 35 -30.97 -31.49 16.46
CA VAL A 35 -31.48 -31.72 17.82
C VAL A 35 -30.36 -31.59 18.86
N SER A 36 -29.16 -32.08 18.51
CA SER A 36 -27.96 -31.94 19.34
C SER A 36 -27.57 -30.49 19.59
N THR A 37 -27.77 -29.58 18.63
CA THR A 37 -27.50 -28.14 18.82
C THR A 37 -28.42 -27.55 19.88
N ILE A 38 -29.72 -27.84 19.80
CA ILE A 38 -30.73 -27.33 20.74
C ILE A 38 -30.49 -27.91 22.15
N SER A 39 -30.26 -29.22 22.24
CA SER A 39 -29.94 -29.89 23.51
C SER A 39 -28.70 -29.30 24.18
N ARG A 40 -27.59 -29.14 23.43
CA ARG A 40 -26.35 -28.54 23.96
C ARG A 40 -26.54 -27.07 24.35
N GLU A 41 -27.32 -26.30 23.61
CA GLU A 41 -27.64 -24.91 23.96
C GLU A 41 -28.35 -24.86 25.30
N LEU A 42 -29.47 -25.58 25.45
CA LEU A 42 -30.26 -25.60 26.69
C LEU A 42 -29.42 -26.05 27.89
N LYS A 43 -28.61 -27.11 27.73
CA LYS A 43 -27.74 -27.63 28.80
C LYS A 43 -26.61 -26.66 29.16
N ARG A 44 -25.93 -26.08 28.17
CA ARG A 44 -24.72 -25.27 28.37
C ARG A 44 -25.02 -23.82 28.79
N ASN A 45 -26.26 -23.37 28.61
CA ASN A 45 -26.68 -21.99 28.87
C ASN A 45 -27.80 -21.84 29.90
N ALA A 46 -28.14 -22.92 30.62
CA ALA A 46 -28.94 -22.82 31.83
C ALA A 46 -28.26 -21.94 32.88
N CYS A 47 -29.04 -21.18 33.63
CA CYS A 47 -28.55 -20.39 34.76
C CYS A 47 -28.03 -21.34 35.84
N THR A 48 -26.84 -21.07 36.37
CA THR A 48 -26.21 -21.92 37.39
C THR A 48 -26.94 -21.87 38.74
N SER A 49 -27.71 -20.81 39.01
CA SER A 49 -28.42 -20.60 40.27
C SER A 49 -29.65 -21.50 40.44
N ASP A 50 -30.40 -21.74 39.37
CA ASP A 50 -31.72 -22.40 39.42
C ASP A 50 -31.96 -23.38 38.26
N GLY A 51 -30.94 -23.63 37.41
CA GLY A 51 -31.05 -24.51 36.25
C GLY A 51 -31.97 -23.99 35.13
N ARG A 52 -32.57 -22.79 35.28
CA ARG A 52 -33.54 -22.28 34.30
C ARG A 52 -32.84 -21.68 33.09
N TYR A 53 -33.40 -21.91 31.91
CA TYR A 53 -32.90 -21.32 30.68
C TYR A 53 -33.51 -19.92 30.46
N ARG A 54 -32.69 -18.87 30.50
CA ARG A 54 -33.10 -17.48 30.25
C ARG A 54 -32.32 -16.94 29.05
N VAL A 55 -33.01 -16.37 28.06
CA VAL A 55 -32.40 -15.97 26.77
C VAL A 55 -31.24 -14.97 26.96
N GLU A 56 -31.42 -13.97 27.80
CA GLU A 56 -30.40 -12.94 28.06
C GLU A 56 -29.13 -13.53 28.70
N LYS A 57 -29.30 -14.43 29.68
CA LYS A 57 -28.18 -15.14 30.32
C LYS A 57 -27.50 -16.09 29.32
N ALA A 58 -28.28 -16.81 28.52
CA ALA A 58 -27.76 -17.69 27.47
C ALA A 58 -26.93 -16.93 26.44
N GLN A 59 -27.42 -15.76 26.00
CA GLN A 59 -26.70 -14.86 25.11
C GLN A 59 -25.42 -14.35 25.76
N SER A 60 -25.48 -13.89 27.02
CA SER A 60 -24.32 -13.42 27.77
C SER A 60 -23.26 -14.50 27.93
N TYR A 61 -23.64 -15.73 28.32
CA TYR A 61 -22.73 -16.87 28.46
C TYR A 61 -22.10 -17.29 27.13
N ALA A 62 -22.89 -17.31 26.05
CA ALA A 62 -22.37 -17.57 24.70
C ALA A 62 -21.34 -16.51 24.27
N GLN A 63 -21.63 -15.23 24.52
CA GLN A 63 -20.69 -14.13 24.24
C GLN A 63 -19.43 -14.21 25.11
N ALA A 64 -19.56 -14.48 26.41
CA ALA A 64 -18.45 -14.62 27.34
C ALA A 64 -17.54 -15.78 26.95
N ARG A 65 -18.10 -16.96 26.62
CA ARG A 65 -17.31 -18.08 26.07
C ARG A 65 -16.63 -17.70 24.77
N ARG A 66 -17.33 -17.06 23.83
CA ARG A 66 -16.71 -16.57 22.58
C ARG A 66 -15.55 -15.61 22.86
N ARG A 67 -15.68 -14.70 23.84
CA ARG A 67 -14.60 -13.80 24.26
C ARG A 67 -13.41 -14.57 24.83
N ARG A 68 -13.64 -15.57 25.70
CA ARG A 68 -12.60 -16.43 26.27
C ARG A 68 -11.87 -17.28 25.22
N CYS A 69 -12.57 -17.74 24.19
CA CYS A 69 -11.98 -18.49 23.09
C CYS A 69 -11.18 -17.63 22.11
N ARG A 70 -11.31 -16.29 22.16
CA ARG A 70 -10.47 -15.41 21.32
C ARG A 70 -9.06 -15.45 21.85
N ARG A 71 -8.16 -16.08 21.10
CA ARG A 71 -6.72 -15.92 21.32
C ARG A 71 -6.37 -14.44 21.15
N GLY A 72 -5.52 -13.92 22.03
CA GLY A 72 -5.02 -12.55 21.98
C GLY A 72 -4.22 -12.26 20.70
N THR A 73 -3.48 -11.16 20.69
CA THR A 73 -2.48 -10.96 19.64
C THR A 73 -1.50 -12.13 19.64
N LYS A 74 -1.19 -12.68 18.47
CA LYS A 74 -0.12 -13.69 18.30
C LYS A 74 1.26 -13.06 18.16
N PHE A 75 1.34 -11.73 18.25
CA PHE A 75 2.54 -10.95 18.01
C PHE A 75 3.06 -10.40 19.33
N ASP A 76 4.36 -10.52 19.53
CA ASP A 76 5.08 -10.00 20.69
C ASP A 76 4.94 -8.49 20.82
N ALA A 77 5.04 -7.98 22.05
CA ALA A 77 4.89 -6.56 22.35
C ALA A 77 5.88 -5.68 21.57
N ALA A 78 7.12 -6.16 21.36
CA ALA A 78 8.13 -5.46 20.58
C ALA A 78 7.71 -5.25 19.12
N TRP A 79 7.13 -6.28 18.48
CA TRP A 79 6.64 -6.17 17.09
C TRP A 79 5.42 -5.27 16.98
N VAL A 80 4.53 -5.31 17.98
CA VAL A 80 3.40 -4.38 18.07
C VAL A 80 3.93 -2.94 18.12
N ALA A 81 4.90 -2.66 18.98
CA ALA A 81 5.52 -1.33 19.11
C ALA A 81 6.20 -0.88 17.81
N GLU A 82 6.95 -1.75 17.13
CA GLU A 82 7.60 -1.43 15.85
C GLU A 82 6.58 -1.09 14.75
N VAL A 83 5.49 -1.87 14.63
CA VAL A 83 4.41 -1.57 13.69
C VAL A 83 3.78 -0.21 14.01
N HIS A 84 3.54 0.10 15.28
CA HIS A 84 3.01 1.41 15.69
C HIS A 84 3.99 2.54 15.35
N ARG A 85 5.30 2.35 15.58
CA ARG A 85 6.34 3.33 15.23
C ARG A 85 6.35 3.62 13.72
N LEU A 86 6.28 2.58 12.87
CA LEU A 86 6.25 2.76 11.42
C LEU A 86 4.95 3.47 10.96
N VAL A 87 3.81 3.16 11.57
CA VAL A 87 2.55 3.90 11.33
C VAL A 87 2.66 5.35 11.77
N GLN A 88 3.35 5.64 12.88
CA GLN A 88 3.61 7.02 13.34
C GLN A 88 4.50 7.81 12.36
N ARG A 89 5.43 7.13 11.67
CA ARG A 89 6.15 7.68 10.49
C ARG A 89 5.27 7.82 9.24
N LYS A 90 3.96 7.72 9.41
CA LYS A 90 2.91 7.84 8.38
C LYS A 90 2.94 6.75 7.32
N TRP A 91 3.62 5.63 7.53
CA TRP A 91 3.55 4.49 6.61
C TRP A 91 2.15 3.88 6.65
N SER A 92 1.63 3.48 5.49
CA SER A 92 0.34 2.80 5.41
C SER A 92 0.45 1.40 6.01
N PRO A 93 -0.65 0.82 6.53
CA PRO A 93 -0.66 -0.57 6.98
C PRO A 93 -0.13 -1.56 5.94
N GLU A 94 -0.43 -1.36 4.66
CA GLU A 94 0.11 -2.20 3.56
C GLU A 94 1.62 -2.02 3.41
N GLN A 95 2.11 -0.78 3.47
CA GLN A 95 3.55 -0.48 3.42
C GLN A 95 4.31 -1.16 4.56
N VAL A 96 3.80 -1.07 5.79
CA VAL A 96 4.41 -1.71 6.96
C VAL A 96 4.44 -3.23 6.80
N SER A 97 3.29 -3.84 6.51
CA SER A 97 3.15 -5.29 6.33
C SER A 97 4.13 -5.84 5.29
N ARG A 98 4.14 -5.22 4.11
CA ARG A 98 4.91 -5.70 2.97
C ARG A 98 6.40 -5.41 3.09
N ARG A 99 6.76 -4.29 3.74
CA ARG A 99 8.16 -3.96 4.01
C ARG A 99 8.79 -4.92 5.00
N LEU A 100 8.12 -5.18 6.13
CA LEU A 100 8.62 -6.12 7.14
C LEU A 100 8.73 -7.56 6.59
N LEU A 101 7.81 -7.96 5.71
CA LEU A 101 7.89 -9.25 5.02
C LEU A 101 9.11 -9.31 4.08
N LYS A 102 9.33 -8.25 3.29
CA LYS A 102 10.47 -8.14 2.36
C LYS A 102 11.82 -8.22 3.10
N GLU A 103 11.93 -7.58 4.26
CA GLU A 103 13.13 -7.61 5.10
C GLU A 103 13.32 -8.94 5.85
N GLY A 104 12.40 -9.91 5.71
CA GLY A 104 12.45 -11.17 6.47
C GLY A 104 12.23 -11.02 7.97
N ARG A 105 11.75 -9.86 8.42
CA ARG A 105 11.63 -9.49 9.85
C ARG A 105 10.32 -9.96 10.47
N LEU A 106 9.19 -9.72 9.80
CA LEU A 106 7.88 -10.08 10.33
C LEU A 106 6.85 -10.32 9.22
N SER A 107 6.16 -11.47 9.29
CA SER A 107 4.97 -11.74 8.47
C SER A 107 3.71 -11.36 9.23
N ILE A 108 3.18 -10.17 8.93
CA ILE A 108 1.92 -9.66 9.50
C ILE A 108 0.98 -9.23 8.38
N GLY A 109 -0.27 -9.70 8.42
CA GLY A 109 -1.27 -9.30 7.43
C GLY A 109 -1.73 -7.85 7.60
N THR A 110 -1.88 -7.12 6.49
CA THR A 110 -2.38 -5.74 6.45
C THR A 110 -3.67 -5.54 7.25
N ALA A 111 -4.62 -6.49 7.17
CA ALA A 111 -5.87 -6.44 7.91
C ALA A 111 -5.69 -6.46 9.44
N THR A 112 -4.64 -7.12 9.94
CA THR A 112 -4.31 -7.10 11.37
C THR A 112 -3.90 -5.71 11.83
N ILE A 113 -3.04 -5.05 11.05
CA ILE A 113 -2.58 -3.69 11.36
C ILE A 113 -3.77 -2.71 11.33
N TYR A 114 -4.67 -2.83 10.34
CA TYR A 114 -5.91 -2.05 10.35
C TYR A 114 -6.78 -2.30 11.58
N ARG A 115 -6.92 -3.56 12.02
CA ARG A 115 -7.64 -3.87 13.28
C ARG A 115 -6.98 -3.22 14.49
N TRP A 116 -5.65 -3.15 14.55
CA TRP A 116 -4.93 -2.48 15.63
C TRP A 116 -5.17 -0.97 15.61
N VAL A 117 -5.07 -0.32 14.44
CA VAL A 117 -5.37 1.11 14.26
C VAL A 117 -6.83 1.42 14.64
N ALA A 118 -7.78 0.58 14.25
CA ALA A 118 -9.19 0.74 14.62
C ALA A 118 -9.42 0.59 16.13
N LYS A 119 -8.74 -0.38 16.76
CA LYS A 119 -8.82 -0.59 18.21
C LYS A 119 -8.18 0.55 19.00
N ASP A 120 -7.06 1.09 18.52
CA ASP A 120 -6.42 2.30 19.06
C ASP A 120 -7.40 3.49 18.98
N LYS A 121 -7.99 3.74 17.81
CA LYS A 121 -9.02 4.77 17.62
C LYS A 121 -10.20 4.62 18.59
N ALA A 122 -10.72 3.40 18.75
CA ALA A 122 -11.83 3.13 19.67
C ALA A 122 -11.47 3.39 21.16
N ARG A 123 -10.18 3.42 21.49
CA ARG A 123 -9.65 3.77 22.82
C ARG A 123 -9.26 5.25 22.96
N GLY A 124 -9.60 6.08 21.98
CA GLY A 124 -9.22 7.50 21.96
C GLY A 124 -7.82 7.78 21.37
N GLY A 125 -7.14 6.75 20.87
CA GLY A 125 -5.84 6.89 20.22
C GLY A 125 -5.91 7.60 18.86
N ARG A 126 -4.77 8.11 18.41
CA ARG A 126 -4.62 8.97 17.23
C ARG A 126 -3.81 8.35 16.11
N SER A 127 -3.44 7.07 16.18
CA SER A 127 -2.61 6.41 15.14
C SER A 127 -3.24 6.49 13.74
N TRP A 128 -4.57 6.43 13.67
CA TRP A 128 -5.32 6.56 12.42
C TRP A 128 -5.09 7.90 11.71
N LEU A 129 -4.82 8.99 12.44
CA LEU A 129 -4.49 10.31 11.87
C LEU A 129 -3.15 10.32 11.13
N GLN A 130 -2.27 9.35 11.41
CA GLN A 130 -0.97 9.23 10.74
C GLN A 130 -1.09 8.47 9.41
N THR A 131 -2.15 7.71 9.21
CA THR A 131 -2.44 7.08 7.92
C THR A 131 -2.98 8.12 6.92
N ARG A 132 -2.83 7.85 5.62
CA ARG A 132 -3.36 8.75 4.58
C ARG A 132 -4.89 8.82 4.70
N GLN A 133 -5.38 9.96 5.16
CA GLN A 133 -6.81 10.28 5.19
C GLN A 133 -7.24 10.67 3.78
N LEU A 134 -7.91 9.76 3.07
CA LEU A 134 -8.55 10.11 1.80
C LEU A 134 -9.93 10.70 2.13
N SER A 135 -10.06 12.03 2.07
CA SER A 135 -11.37 12.68 2.16
C SER A 135 -12.12 12.48 0.84
N HIS A 136 -12.79 11.34 0.66
CA HIS A 136 -13.69 11.17 -0.48
C HIS A 136 -15.02 11.85 -0.20
N ARG A 137 -15.14 13.09 -0.66
CA ARG A 137 -16.39 13.52 -1.31
C ARG A 137 -16.03 13.72 -2.78
N TYR A 138 -16.47 12.78 -3.61
CA TYR A 138 -16.45 12.97 -5.06
C TYR A 138 -17.26 14.24 -5.36
N ARG A 139 -16.60 15.30 -5.80
CA ARG A 139 -17.30 16.45 -6.39
C ARG A 139 -17.43 16.16 -7.87
N LYS A 140 -18.65 16.19 -8.37
CA LYS A 140 -18.95 16.14 -9.81
C LYS A 140 -18.19 17.31 -10.45
N GLY A 141 -17.19 17.02 -11.28
CA GLY A 141 -16.45 18.04 -12.00
C GLY A 141 -17.28 18.54 -13.17
N TYR A 142 -17.59 19.83 -13.18
CA TYR A 142 -18.15 20.47 -14.37
C TYR A 142 -17.01 20.73 -15.37
N ARG A 143 -17.29 20.57 -16.66
CA ARG A 143 -16.34 20.81 -17.76
C ARG A 143 -16.05 22.32 -17.82
N VAL A 144 -15.02 22.77 -17.11
CA VAL A 144 -14.55 24.15 -17.22
C VAL A 144 -13.75 24.25 -18.51
N VAL A 145 -14.25 25.02 -19.47
CA VAL A 145 -13.50 25.33 -20.71
C VAL A 145 -12.35 26.27 -20.33
N ASP A 146 -11.13 25.75 -20.33
CA ASP A 146 -9.90 26.49 -20.18
C ASP A 146 -9.75 27.51 -21.31
N ARG A 147 -9.85 28.80 -20.95
CA ARG A 147 -9.67 29.95 -21.84
C ARG A 147 -8.23 30.47 -21.86
N ARG A 148 -7.30 29.82 -21.14
CA ARG A 148 -5.88 30.21 -21.16
C ARG A 148 -5.31 29.84 -22.54
N GLY A 149 -4.80 30.84 -23.25
CA GLY A 149 -4.23 30.65 -24.59
C GLY A 149 -3.16 29.55 -24.61
N LYS A 150 -3.10 28.78 -25.71
CA LYS A 150 -2.02 27.82 -25.93
C LYS A 150 -0.73 28.62 -26.17
N VAL A 151 0.17 28.63 -25.19
CA VAL A 151 1.51 29.17 -25.39
C VAL A 151 2.22 28.35 -26.47
N ALA A 152 2.61 29.00 -27.57
CA ALA A 152 3.31 28.37 -28.68
C ALA A 152 4.69 27.84 -28.27
N GLY A 153 5.12 26.73 -28.90
CA GLY A 153 6.46 26.16 -28.71
C GLY A 153 6.64 25.21 -27.53
N LYS A 154 5.56 24.72 -26.90
CA LYS A 154 5.62 23.70 -25.85
C LYS A 154 5.66 22.30 -26.45
N ARG A 155 6.69 21.51 -26.12
CA ARG A 155 6.75 20.09 -26.51
C ARG A 155 5.70 19.27 -25.77
N PRO A 156 4.86 18.51 -26.48
CA PRO A 156 3.84 17.68 -25.86
C PRO A 156 4.44 16.45 -25.17
N LEU A 157 3.71 15.95 -24.19
CA LEU A 157 4.11 14.81 -23.38
C LEU A 157 4.33 13.49 -24.14
N SER A 158 3.69 13.37 -25.30
CA SER A 158 3.80 12.23 -26.22
C SER A 158 5.20 12.09 -26.83
N GLU A 159 5.96 13.18 -26.92
CA GLU A 159 7.31 13.23 -27.50
C GLU A 159 8.41 12.91 -26.49
N ARG A 160 8.05 12.48 -25.27
CA ARG A 160 9.04 12.09 -24.26
C ARG A 160 9.86 10.89 -24.74
N PRO A 161 11.14 10.80 -24.34
CA PRO A 161 11.94 9.61 -24.62
C PRO A 161 11.29 8.37 -23.99
N ALA A 162 11.52 7.20 -24.60
CA ALA A 162 10.92 5.94 -24.16
C ALA A 162 11.20 5.66 -22.67
N GLY A 163 12.45 5.86 -22.23
CA GLY A 163 12.89 5.69 -20.84
C GLY A 163 12.12 6.53 -19.81
N ALA A 164 11.66 7.72 -20.21
CA ALA A 164 10.77 8.53 -19.40
C ALA A 164 9.36 7.95 -19.37
N ARG A 165 8.83 7.50 -20.52
CA ARG A 165 7.45 7.03 -20.68
C ARG A 165 7.20 5.73 -19.93
N ASP A 166 8.07 4.74 -20.10
CA ASP A 166 7.99 3.41 -19.48
C ASP A 166 8.56 3.39 -18.06
N ARG A 167 9.26 4.46 -17.65
CA ARG A 167 9.90 4.62 -16.34
C ARG A 167 11.09 3.67 -16.14
N SER A 168 11.73 3.25 -17.23
CA SER A 168 12.91 2.38 -17.22
C SER A 168 14.21 3.13 -16.93
N GLU A 169 14.23 4.46 -17.06
CA GLU A 169 15.43 5.29 -16.91
C GLU A 169 15.26 6.37 -15.83
N ALA A 170 16.31 6.57 -15.01
CA ALA A 170 16.35 7.67 -14.04
C ALA A 170 16.84 8.99 -14.67
N GLY A 171 16.50 10.09 -14.02
CA GLY A 171 16.79 11.45 -14.47
C GLY A 171 15.63 12.10 -15.24
N HIS A 172 14.52 11.39 -15.43
CA HIS A 172 13.30 11.98 -15.98
C HIS A 172 12.43 12.48 -14.83
N ILE A 173 12.30 13.80 -14.71
CA ILE A 173 11.67 14.44 -13.56
C ILE A 173 10.28 14.94 -13.92
N GLU A 174 9.28 14.60 -13.12
CA GLU A 174 7.97 15.26 -13.14
C GLU A 174 7.95 16.38 -12.10
N GLY A 175 7.57 17.60 -12.52
CA GLY A 175 7.49 18.80 -11.68
C GLY A 175 6.05 19.29 -11.48
N ASP A 176 5.73 19.73 -10.27
CA ASP A 176 4.44 20.32 -9.93
C ASP A 176 4.57 21.41 -8.85
N THR A 177 3.55 22.25 -8.72
CA THR A 177 3.45 23.21 -7.61
C THR A 177 2.38 22.81 -6.59
N VAL A 178 2.74 22.88 -5.31
CA VAL A 178 1.81 22.68 -4.19
C VAL A 178 1.57 24.02 -3.52
N MET A 179 0.36 24.54 -3.65
CA MET A 179 0.00 25.86 -3.13
C MET A 179 -0.25 25.86 -1.62
N GLY A 180 0.25 26.91 -0.95
CA GLY A 180 -0.15 27.29 0.40
C GLY A 180 -1.52 27.97 0.41
N LYS A 181 -2.09 28.17 1.61
CA LYS A 181 -3.39 28.83 1.81
C LYS A 181 -3.46 30.24 1.20
N ASP A 182 -2.35 30.95 1.25
CA ASP A 182 -2.20 32.35 0.87
C ASP A 182 -2.02 32.58 -0.63
N GLY A 183 -1.95 31.52 -1.44
CA GLY A 183 -1.87 31.60 -2.91
C GLY A 183 -0.55 32.16 -3.46
N ARG A 184 0.33 32.69 -2.60
CA ARG A 184 1.66 33.19 -2.96
C ARG A 184 2.75 32.15 -2.69
N HIS A 185 2.94 31.78 -1.43
CA HIS A 185 3.99 30.83 -1.06
C HIS A 185 3.60 29.41 -1.48
N CYS A 186 4.49 28.73 -2.20
CA CYS A 186 4.26 27.39 -2.71
C CYS A 186 5.49 26.50 -2.56
N LEU A 187 5.30 25.21 -2.84
CA LEU A 187 6.38 24.25 -2.98
C LEU A 187 6.49 23.83 -4.43
N LEU A 188 7.70 23.73 -4.95
CA LEU A 188 7.98 23.01 -6.19
C LEU A 188 8.36 21.57 -5.82
N THR A 189 7.58 20.61 -6.30
CA THR A 189 7.81 19.17 -6.09
C THR A 189 8.39 18.60 -7.37
N LEU A 190 9.48 17.84 -7.23
CA LEU A 190 10.23 17.26 -8.34
C LEU A 190 10.38 15.78 -8.06
N VAL A 191 9.85 14.94 -8.94
CA VAL A 191 9.80 13.49 -8.70
C VAL A 191 10.40 12.74 -9.87
N ASP A 192 11.43 11.95 -9.60
CA ASP A 192 11.99 11.04 -10.59
C ASP A 192 10.98 9.94 -10.97
N ARG A 193 10.79 9.73 -12.27
CA ARG A 193 9.77 8.80 -12.79
C ARG A 193 10.10 7.33 -12.56
N LYS A 194 11.36 6.94 -12.43
CA LYS A 194 11.79 5.56 -12.17
C LYS A 194 11.81 5.28 -10.68
N THR A 195 12.67 5.99 -9.96
CA THR A 195 13.03 5.78 -8.55
C THR A 195 12.04 6.39 -7.57
N ARG A 196 11.17 7.31 -8.01
CA ARG A 196 10.27 8.11 -7.15
C ARG A 196 11.00 9.00 -6.14
N LYS A 197 12.30 9.19 -6.31
CA LYS A 197 13.07 10.12 -5.47
C LYS A 197 12.48 11.50 -5.65
N THR A 198 12.08 12.09 -4.53
CA THR A 198 11.38 13.36 -4.48
C THR A 198 12.32 14.44 -3.98
N ARG A 199 12.32 15.61 -4.61
CA ARG A 199 12.86 16.86 -4.07
C ARG A 199 11.73 17.85 -3.83
N ILE A 200 11.79 18.56 -2.70
CA ILE A 200 10.77 19.56 -2.33
C ILE A 200 11.46 20.90 -2.10
N LEU A 201 11.18 21.88 -2.96
CA LEU A 201 11.77 23.20 -2.88
C LEU A 201 10.74 24.22 -2.42
N LYS A 202 11.09 25.01 -1.40
CA LYS A 202 10.27 26.10 -0.92
C LYS A 202 10.44 27.30 -1.85
N LEU A 203 9.32 27.82 -2.37
CA LEU A 203 9.29 29.02 -3.19
C LEU A 203 8.61 30.17 -2.44
N PRO A 204 9.14 31.40 -2.53
CA PRO A 204 8.52 32.58 -1.93
C PRO A 204 7.28 33.05 -2.72
N ALA A 205 7.22 32.77 -4.02
CA ALA A 205 6.09 33.08 -4.89
C ALA A 205 5.95 32.06 -6.03
N ARG A 206 4.73 31.88 -6.52
CA ARG A 206 4.43 31.07 -7.72
C ARG A 206 4.75 31.86 -9.00
N GLN A 207 6.04 32.12 -9.23
CA GLN A 207 6.54 32.90 -10.38
C GLN A 207 7.59 32.11 -11.16
N ALA A 208 7.64 32.30 -12.48
CA ALA A 208 8.51 31.50 -13.35
C ALA A 208 10.01 31.67 -13.06
N TRP A 209 10.44 32.90 -12.76
CA TRP A 209 11.84 33.15 -12.42
C TRP A 209 12.26 32.51 -11.08
N GLU A 210 11.35 32.44 -10.10
CA GLU A 210 11.61 31.77 -8.81
C GLU A 210 11.76 30.26 -8.99
N VAL A 211 10.89 29.66 -9.82
CA VAL A 211 11.00 28.24 -10.23
C VAL A 211 12.34 27.99 -10.92
N ASN A 212 12.67 28.81 -11.91
CA ASN A 212 13.91 28.67 -12.68
C ASN A 212 15.15 28.80 -11.79
N LYS A 213 15.20 29.86 -10.96
CA LYS A 213 16.28 30.10 -9.99
C LYS A 213 16.47 28.91 -9.05
N ALA A 214 15.38 28.37 -8.52
CA ALA A 214 15.42 27.22 -7.61
C ALA A 214 15.93 25.95 -8.32
N LEU A 215 15.44 25.65 -9.52
CA LEU A 215 15.86 24.49 -10.30
C LEU A 215 17.34 24.56 -10.67
N VAL A 216 17.79 25.69 -11.24
CA VAL A 216 19.18 25.89 -11.65
C VAL A 216 20.12 25.75 -10.46
N ARG A 217 19.75 26.30 -9.29
CA ARG A 217 20.52 26.14 -8.05
C ARG A 217 20.65 24.68 -7.64
N GLU A 218 19.58 23.89 -7.67
CA GLU A 218 19.65 22.48 -7.25
C GLU A 218 20.45 21.61 -8.22
N VAL A 219 20.34 21.87 -9.52
CA VAL A 219 21.09 21.13 -10.55
C VAL A 219 22.58 21.48 -10.47
N ARG A 220 22.93 22.77 -10.43
CA ARG A 220 24.34 23.21 -10.31
C ARG A 220 25.00 22.76 -9.01
N ALA A 221 24.23 22.64 -7.93
CA ALA A 221 24.74 22.10 -6.67
C ALA A 221 24.83 20.56 -6.64
N GLY A 222 24.54 19.88 -7.76
CA GLY A 222 24.61 18.41 -7.86
C GLY A 222 23.53 17.65 -7.07
N ARG A 223 22.55 18.36 -6.50
CA ARG A 223 21.49 17.75 -5.67
C ARG A 223 20.34 17.18 -6.50
N LEU A 224 20.25 17.56 -7.78
CA LEU A 224 19.27 17.06 -8.72
C LEU A 224 19.97 16.73 -10.05
N LYS A 225 19.95 15.46 -10.44
CA LYS A 225 20.36 15.03 -11.78
C LYS A 225 19.11 14.91 -12.65
N MET A 226 19.12 15.55 -13.82
CA MET A 226 17.95 15.62 -14.69
C MET A 226 18.37 15.54 -16.16
N LYS A 227 17.73 14.63 -16.89
CA LYS A 227 17.79 14.46 -18.35
C LYS A 227 16.65 15.20 -19.02
N THR A 228 15.44 15.06 -18.48
CA THR A 228 14.25 15.77 -18.98
C THR A 228 13.35 16.20 -17.83
N LEU A 229 12.56 17.24 -18.08
CA LEU A 229 11.60 17.80 -17.13
C LEU A 229 10.19 17.76 -17.72
N THR A 230 9.22 17.27 -16.96
CA THR A 230 7.80 17.27 -17.34
C THR A 230 7.03 18.23 -16.42
N LEU A 231 6.35 19.22 -16.99
CA LEU A 231 5.60 20.26 -16.27
C LEU A 231 4.12 20.29 -16.72
N ASP A 232 3.30 21.06 -16.02
CA ASP A 232 1.94 21.36 -16.48
C ASP A 232 1.95 22.68 -17.25
N ASN A 233 0.78 23.04 -17.79
CA ASN A 233 0.61 24.32 -18.48
C ASN A 233 0.42 25.50 -17.53
N GLY A 234 0.89 25.41 -16.28
CA GLY A 234 0.91 26.51 -15.33
C GLY A 234 1.73 27.70 -15.85
N THR A 235 1.27 28.91 -15.50
CA THR A 235 1.95 30.16 -15.90
C THR A 235 3.30 30.31 -15.22
N GLU A 236 3.50 29.65 -14.07
CA GLU A 236 4.77 29.56 -13.38
C GLU A 236 5.85 28.78 -14.15
N PHE A 237 5.50 28.13 -15.25
CA PHE A 237 6.43 27.36 -16.07
C PHE A 237 6.65 27.98 -17.45
N HIS A 238 6.17 29.22 -17.68
CA HIS A 238 6.37 29.91 -18.97
C HIS A 238 7.85 30.24 -19.26
N GLY A 239 8.71 30.31 -18.25
CA GLY A 239 10.16 30.53 -18.39
C GLY A 239 10.95 29.29 -18.81
N PHE A 240 10.31 28.25 -19.35
CA PHE A 240 10.97 26.96 -19.63
C PHE A 240 12.11 27.02 -20.64
N LYS A 241 12.05 27.89 -21.66
CA LYS A 241 13.13 28.02 -22.67
C LYS A 241 14.47 28.38 -22.01
N GLN A 242 14.44 29.28 -21.03
CA GLN A 242 15.63 29.64 -20.24
C GLN A 242 16.17 28.45 -19.45
N LEU A 243 15.31 27.53 -18.98
CA LEU A 243 15.76 26.30 -18.32
C LEU A 243 16.41 25.34 -19.30
N GLU A 244 15.84 25.19 -20.50
CA GLU A 244 16.42 24.34 -21.55
C GLU A 244 17.81 24.84 -21.95
N GLU A 245 17.97 26.15 -22.15
CA GLU A 245 19.25 26.78 -22.48
C GLU A 245 20.28 26.65 -21.34
N GLN A 246 19.90 26.95 -20.10
CA GLN A 246 20.86 26.96 -18.98
C GLN A 246 21.26 25.58 -18.48
N LEU A 247 20.41 24.57 -18.65
CA LEU A 247 20.61 23.23 -18.12
C LEU A 247 20.84 22.17 -19.21
N GLY A 248 20.66 22.51 -20.49
CA GLY A 248 20.82 21.56 -21.60
C GLY A 248 19.80 20.42 -21.56
N ILE A 249 18.60 20.65 -20.99
CA ILE A 249 17.56 19.64 -20.83
C ILE A 249 16.41 19.86 -21.83
N GLN A 250 15.57 18.85 -21.97
CA GLN A 250 14.31 18.97 -22.71
C GLN A 250 13.13 19.06 -21.74
N VAL A 251 12.28 20.08 -21.94
CA VAL A 251 11.06 20.31 -21.15
C VAL A 251 9.83 19.90 -21.94
N TYR A 252 8.97 19.11 -21.30
CA TYR A 252 7.73 18.59 -21.85
C TYR A 252 6.52 19.04 -21.04
N PHE A 253 5.38 19.21 -21.70
CA PHE A 253 4.15 19.70 -21.10
C PHE A 253 3.02 18.70 -21.24
N ALA A 254 2.29 18.46 -20.14
CA ALA A 254 1.06 17.68 -20.17
C ALA A 254 -0.04 18.39 -20.97
N GLN A 255 -0.89 17.61 -21.64
CA GLN A 255 -1.99 18.18 -22.43
C GLN A 255 -3.10 18.71 -21.50
N PRO A 256 -3.77 19.84 -21.85
CA PRO A 256 -4.95 20.29 -21.12
C PRO A 256 -6.00 19.17 -21.03
N TYR A 257 -6.66 19.02 -19.88
CA TYR A 257 -7.66 17.96 -19.58
C TYR A 257 -7.16 16.52 -19.50
N HIS A 258 -5.85 16.27 -19.65
CA HIS A 258 -5.26 14.95 -19.51
C HIS A 258 -4.58 14.77 -18.14
N SER A 259 -5.33 15.02 -17.05
CA SER A 259 -4.78 15.00 -15.69
C SER A 259 -4.17 13.65 -15.28
N TRP A 260 -4.63 12.54 -15.86
CA TRP A 260 -4.11 11.19 -15.61
C TRP A 260 -2.67 10.97 -16.07
N GLU A 261 -2.18 11.80 -17.00
CA GLU A 261 -0.81 11.70 -17.54
C GLU A 261 0.28 11.98 -16.49
N ARG A 262 -0.11 12.58 -15.36
CA ARG A 262 0.74 13.05 -14.26
C ARG A 262 0.41 12.38 -12.92
N GLY A 263 -0.04 11.12 -12.96
CA GLY A 263 -0.40 10.38 -11.74
C GLY A 263 0.71 10.29 -10.68
N THR A 264 2.00 10.44 -11.05
CA THR A 264 3.12 10.47 -10.10
C THR A 264 3.02 11.69 -9.18
N ASN A 265 2.83 12.88 -9.76
CA ASN A 265 2.75 14.13 -9.03
C ASN A 265 1.49 14.18 -8.16
N GLU A 266 0.35 13.74 -8.67
CA GLU A 266 -0.89 13.70 -7.89
C GLU A 266 -0.72 12.83 -6.63
N ASN A 267 -0.15 11.64 -6.78
CA ASN A 267 0.11 10.77 -5.65
C ASN A 267 1.11 11.40 -4.68
N THR A 268 2.22 11.96 -5.17
CA THR A 268 3.28 12.56 -4.33
C THR A 268 2.78 13.78 -3.57
N ASN A 269 2.05 14.68 -4.24
CA ASN A 269 1.40 15.82 -3.60
C ASN A 269 0.42 15.35 -2.52
N GLY A 270 -0.35 14.29 -2.79
CA GLY A 270 -1.22 13.65 -1.80
C GLY A 270 -0.48 13.13 -0.56
N LEU A 271 0.77 12.68 -0.71
CA LEU A 271 1.63 12.27 0.42
C LEU A 271 2.16 13.48 1.19
N ILE A 272 2.62 14.52 0.48
CA ILE A 272 3.08 15.78 1.09
C ILE A 272 1.96 16.40 1.96
N ARG A 273 0.70 16.30 1.52
CA ARG A 273 -0.46 16.78 2.28
C ARG A 273 -0.71 16.06 3.61
N GLN A 274 -0.04 14.93 3.90
CA GLN A 274 -0.05 14.31 5.23
C GLN A 274 0.83 15.04 6.25
N TYR A 275 1.79 15.84 5.77
CA TYR A 275 2.68 16.67 6.58
C TYR A 275 2.24 18.13 6.53
N LEU A 276 1.74 18.57 5.38
CA LEU A 276 1.27 19.93 5.12
C LEU A 276 -0.19 19.91 4.66
N PRO A 277 -1.16 19.77 5.59
CA PRO A 277 -2.58 19.69 5.27
C PRO A 277 -3.05 20.80 4.32
N LYS A 278 -4.16 20.55 3.63
CA LYS A 278 -4.79 21.60 2.82
C LYS A 278 -5.12 22.80 3.72
N ARG A 279 -4.99 24.01 3.18
CA ARG A 279 -5.17 25.29 3.89
C ARG A 279 -4.09 25.60 4.94
N THR A 280 -2.99 24.86 4.99
CA THR A 280 -1.79 25.31 5.69
C THR A 280 -1.15 26.49 4.93
N CYS A 281 -0.81 27.56 5.65
CA CYS A 281 -0.05 28.69 5.09
C CYS A 281 1.44 28.31 5.00
N PHE A 282 2.08 28.61 3.88
CA PHE A 282 3.49 28.27 3.67
C PHE A 282 4.44 29.45 3.86
N LYS A 283 3.96 30.61 4.32
CA LYS A 283 4.79 31.81 4.56
C LYS A 283 6.02 31.51 5.44
N ASN A 284 5.79 30.87 6.59
CA ASN A 284 6.84 30.59 7.58
C ASN A 284 7.48 29.20 7.42
N LEU A 285 7.13 28.47 6.36
CA LEU A 285 7.70 27.15 6.09
C LEU A 285 9.13 27.33 5.55
N THR A 286 10.11 26.74 6.23
CA THR A 286 11.52 26.83 5.83
C THR A 286 11.90 25.72 4.85
N GLN A 287 13.00 25.92 4.10
CA GLN A 287 13.56 24.86 3.26
C GLN A 287 14.03 23.65 4.10
N ARG A 288 14.51 23.87 5.33
CA ARG A 288 14.91 22.78 6.25
C ARG A 288 13.74 21.86 6.58
N GLN A 289 12.57 22.41 6.91
CA GLN A 289 11.34 21.63 7.14
C GLN A 289 10.89 20.89 5.87
N CYS A 290 11.06 21.49 4.69
CA CYS A 290 10.80 20.80 3.43
C CYS A 290 11.74 19.60 3.25
N ASN A 291 13.03 19.76 3.57
CA ASN A 291 14.02 18.68 3.50
C ASN A 291 13.71 17.56 4.51
N GLU A 292 13.15 17.86 5.67
CA GLU A 292 12.69 16.86 6.65
C GLU A 292 11.55 16.00 6.09
N ILE A 293 10.53 16.64 5.50
CA ILE A 293 9.43 15.94 4.82
C ILE A 293 9.96 15.09 3.66
N GLU A 294 10.90 15.65 2.90
CA GLU A 294 11.53 14.96 1.78
C GLU A 294 12.25 13.68 2.23
N ARG A 295 13.05 13.73 3.30
CA ARG A 295 13.72 12.54 3.86
C ARG A 295 12.71 11.47 4.26
N GLU A 296 11.66 11.83 5.00
CA GLU A 296 10.62 10.88 5.40
C GLU A 296 9.90 10.26 4.19
N LEU A 297 9.68 11.02 3.12
CA LEU A 297 9.07 10.50 1.90
C LEU A 297 10.01 9.59 1.10
N ASN A 298 11.31 9.90 1.08
CA ASN A 298 12.32 9.12 0.37
C ASN A 298 12.76 7.87 1.14
N ASP A 299 12.47 7.78 2.44
CA ASP A 299 12.62 6.57 3.27
C ASP A 299 11.32 5.76 3.39
N ARG A 300 10.22 6.24 2.80
CA ARG A 300 8.93 5.56 2.84
C ARG A 300 8.79 4.56 1.69
N PRO A 301 8.55 3.27 1.97
CA PRO A 301 8.51 2.23 0.94
C PRO A 301 7.37 2.46 -0.05
N ARG A 302 7.59 2.17 -1.33
CA ARG A 302 6.61 2.38 -2.41
C ARG A 302 6.18 1.06 -3.01
N LYS A 303 4.86 0.84 -3.13
CA LYS A 303 4.30 -0.35 -3.80
C LYS A 303 4.81 -0.52 -5.23
N VAL A 304 4.94 0.59 -5.97
CA VAL A 304 5.47 0.59 -7.36
C VAL A 304 6.93 0.16 -7.44
N LEU A 305 7.69 0.24 -6.34
CA LEU A 305 9.09 -0.19 -6.23
C LEU A 305 9.21 -1.54 -5.51
N GLY A 306 8.17 -2.36 -5.52
CA GLY A 306 8.18 -3.63 -4.77
C GLY A 306 8.46 -3.43 -3.28
N PHE A 307 7.96 -2.34 -2.70
CA PHE A 307 8.18 -1.93 -1.30
C PHE A 307 9.63 -1.58 -0.94
N SER A 308 10.52 -1.33 -1.91
CA SER A 308 11.74 -0.53 -1.68
C SER A 308 11.41 0.94 -1.43
N THR A 309 12.32 1.66 -0.77
CA THR A 309 12.27 3.11 -0.62
C THR A 309 12.82 3.80 -1.86
N PRO A 310 12.41 5.05 -2.14
CA PRO A 310 13.04 5.85 -3.20
C PRO A 310 14.56 6.01 -3.05
N ASN A 311 15.07 6.08 -1.81
CA ASN A 311 16.51 6.13 -1.55
C ASN A 311 17.22 4.83 -1.98
N GLU A 312 16.64 3.67 -1.70
CA GLU A 312 17.18 2.37 -2.15
C GLU A 312 17.18 2.27 -3.67
N ALA A 313 16.05 2.56 -4.32
CA ALA A 313 15.94 2.50 -5.77
C ALA A 313 16.90 3.48 -6.48
N TRP A 314 17.16 4.64 -5.87
CA TRP A 314 18.16 5.57 -6.36
C TRP A 314 19.60 5.07 -6.18
N ALA A 315 19.90 4.45 -5.03
CA ALA A 315 21.22 3.89 -4.77
C ALA A 315 21.55 2.75 -5.75
N GLU A 316 20.58 1.87 -6.03
CA GLU A 316 20.69 0.81 -7.05
C GLU A 316 21.05 1.40 -8.41
N GLU A 317 20.38 2.48 -8.84
CA GLU A 317 20.65 3.14 -10.12
C GLU A 317 22.02 3.83 -10.18
N CYS A 318 22.46 4.45 -9.07
CA CYS A 318 23.80 5.04 -9.01
C CYS A 318 24.91 3.99 -9.11
N CYS A 319 24.69 2.78 -8.59
CA CYS A 319 25.65 1.69 -8.67
C CYS A 319 25.74 1.10 -10.09
N THR A 320 24.60 0.96 -10.78
CA THR A 320 24.57 0.41 -12.15
C THR A 320 25.12 1.38 -13.19
N SER A 321 24.96 2.69 -12.99
CA SER A 321 25.43 3.71 -13.94
C SER A 321 26.91 4.06 -13.85
N ASN A 322 27.58 3.78 -12.72
CA ASN A 322 28.99 4.10 -12.51
C ASN A 322 29.96 2.92 -12.75
N GLY A 323 29.48 1.77 -13.23
CA GLY A 323 30.33 0.62 -13.59
C GLY A 323 31.16 0.04 -12.44
N ASN A 324 30.88 0.43 -11.19
CA ASN A 324 31.64 0.04 -10.01
C ASN A 324 30.65 -0.33 -8.90
N PRO A 325 30.73 -1.52 -8.30
CA PRO A 325 29.81 -1.94 -7.24
C PRO A 325 30.15 -1.18 -5.95
N CYS A 326 29.77 0.09 -5.88
CA CYS A 326 30.03 0.95 -4.74
C CYS A 326 28.97 0.69 -3.66
N CYS A 327 29.32 -0.23 -2.75
CA CYS A 327 28.97 -0.19 -1.33
C CYS A 327 27.49 -0.37 -0.95
N LEU A 328 27.00 -1.61 -0.99
CA LEU A 328 25.97 -2.08 -0.05
C LEU A 328 26.61 -2.37 1.33
N THR A 329 27.15 -1.35 1.97
CA THR A 329 27.41 -1.36 3.42
C THR A 329 26.85 -0.07 3.99
N PHE A 330 25.53 0.06 3.96
CA PHE A 330 24.84 0.94 4.88
C PHE A 330 24.84 0.22 6.23
N GLU A 331 25.84 0.52 7.06
CA GLU A 331 25.82 0.14 8.47
C GLU A 331 24.52 0.65 9.07
N LEU A 332 23.66 -0.29 9.44
CA LEU A 332 22.57 -0.06 10.36
C LEU A 332 23.20 0.33 11.69
N THR A 333 23.26 1.63 11.98
CA THR A 333 23.53 2.10 13.34
C THR A 333 22.31 1.77 14.22
N GLY A 334 22.35 0.58 14.81
CA GLY A 334 21.40 0.07 15.80
C GLY A 334 21.92 -1.26 16.35
N PRO A 335 22.12 -1.41 17.67
CA PRO A 335 22.92 -2.50 18.20
C PRO A 335 22.06 -3.76 18.33
N LEU A 336 22.20 -4.75 17.45
CA LEU A 336 21.72 -6.11 17.72
C LEU A 336 22.52 -7.14 16.92
N ARG A 337 23.52 -7.68 17.62
CA ARG A 337 24.14 -9.02 17.54
C ARG A 337 24.29 -9.68 16.16
N ARG A 338 25.56 -9.77 15.75
CA ARG A 338 26.10 -10.79 14.84
C ARG A 338 25.69 -12.18 15.35
N ASP A 339 24.84 -12.88 14.60
CA ASP A 339 24.81 -14.34 14.43
C ASP A 339 23.69 -14.68 13.45
N GLY A 340 24.03 -15.00 12.20
CA GLY A 340 23.03 -15.44 11.22
C GLY A 340 23.35 -15.30 9.73
N LEU A 341 24.53 -14.81 9.34
CA LEU A 341 24.84 -14.57 7.92
C LEU A 341 25.36 -15.79 7.13
N ALA A 342 25.35 -17.00 7.69
CA ALA A 342 25.93 -18.18 7.03
C ALA A 342 24.91 -19.12 6.35
N ARG A 343 23.59 -18.80 6.31
CA ARG A 343 22.57 -19.71 5.74
C ARG A 343 21.83 -19.21 4.49
N ALA A 344 22.05 -17.96 4.05
CA ALA A 344 21.32 -17.40 2.91
C ALA A 344 22.01 -17.59 1.53
N ALA A 345 23.29 -17.97 1.48
CA ALA A 345 24.07 -18.03 0.24
C ALA A 345 23.92 -19.35 -0.56
N LYS A 346 23.11 -20.32 -0.11
CA LYS A 346 22.97 -21.64 -0.78
C LYS A 346 21.67 -21.83 -1.56
N MET A 347 20.80 -20.82 -1.69
CA MET A 347 19.43 -20.98 -2.23
C MET A 347 19.15 -20.30 -3.58
N TYR A 348 20.17 -19.80 -4.28
CA TYR A 348 20.01 -19.24 -5.64
C TYR A 348 20.94 -19.92 -6.64
N ARG A 349 20.63 -21.18 -6.99
CA ARG A 349 20.90 -21.71 -8.33
C ARG A 349 19.55 -22.07 -8.94
N VAL A 350 19.07 -21.21 -9.83
CA VAL A 350 17.93 -21.49 -10.71
C VAL A 350 18.45 -22.40 -11.84
N PRO A 351 17.94 -23.63 -12.04
CA PRO A 351 18.30 -24.40 -13.22
C PRO A 351 17.52 -23.86 -14.42
N GLN A 352 18.24 -23.52 -15.50
CA GLN A 352 17.62 -23.19 -16.78
C GLN A 352 17.02 -24.46 -17.40
N ALA A 353 15.71 -24.43 -17.67
CA ALA A 353 15.02 -25.49 -18.40
C ALA A 353 15.20 -25.28 -19.91
N GLY A 354 15.97 -26.14 -20.56
CA GLY A 354 16.06 -26.23 -22.02
C GLY A 354 14.80 -26.88 -22.65
N PRO A 355 14.57 -26.69 -23.96
CA PRO A 355 13.36 -27.14 -24.62
C PRO A 355 13.32 -28.68 -24.76
N ARG A 356 12.17 -29.28 -24.42
CA ARG A 356 11.94 -30.72 -24.52
C ARG A 356 11.77 -31.14 -25.98
N ARG A 357 12.55 -32.11 -26.44
CA ARG A 357 12.33 -32.85 -27.70
C ARG A 357 11.12 -33.79 -27.56
N PRO A 358 10.35 -34.05 -28.63
CA PRO A 358 9.25 -35.01 -28.60
C PRO A 358 9.78 -36.45 -28.57
N ALA A 359 9.09 -37.30 -27.81
CA ALA A 359 9.44 -38.71 -27.63
C ALA A 359 9.06 -39.54 -28.88
N VAL A 360 10.00 -40.37 -29.32
CA VAL A 360 9.81 -41.37 -30.38
C VAL A 360 9.18 -42.61 -29.74
N ALA A 361 8.05 -43.07 -30.29
CA ALA A 361 7.39 -44.30 -29.88
C ALA A 361 8.13 -45.53 -30.43
N GLY A 362 8.50 -46.45 -29.54
CA GLY A 362 9.02 -47.79 -29.88
C GLY A 362 7.89 -48.81 -30.09
N PRO A 363 8.17 -49.95 -30.76
CA PRO A 363 7.13 -50.82 -31.32
C PRO A 363 6.49 -51.75 -30.28
N VAL A 364 5.21 -52.01 -30.50
CA VAL A 364 4.33 -52.91 -29.73
C VAL A 364 4.64 -54.36 -30.09
N VAL A 365 5.01 -55.18 -29.11
CA VAL A 365 5.11 -56.64 -29.26
C VAL A 365 3.79 -57.28 -28.84
N GLN A 366 3.12 -57.90 -29.80
CA GLN A 366 1.94 -58.74 -29.62
C GLN A 366 2.33 -60.06 -28.92
N ARG A 367 1.54 -60.47 -27.92
CA ARG A 367 1.47 -61.88 -27.49
C ARG A 367 0.02 -62.28 -27.26
N GLY A 368 -0.46 -63.14 -28.15
CA GLY A 368 -0.89 -64.49 -27.79
C GLY A 368 -2.22 -64.64 -27.06
N VAL A 369 -3.26 -64.85 -27.86
CA VAL A 369 -4.58 -65.44 -27.56
C VAL A 369 -4.46 -66.81 -26.88
N ARG A 370 -5.34 -67.13 -25.91
CA ARG A 370 -6.32 -68.23 -26.00
C ARG A 370 -7.33 -68.27 -24.81
N PRO A 371 -8.53 -68.86 -25.03
CA PRO A 371 -9.79 -68.53 -24.34
C PRO A 371 -10.29 -69.65 -23.41
N HIS A 372 -11.28 -69.39 -22.54
CA HIS A 372 -12.31 -70.28 -21.98
C HIS A 372 -13.09 -69.45 -20.94
N SER A 373 -14.39 -69.54 -20.66
CA SER A 373 -15.59 -70.16 -21.24
C SER A 373 -16.76 -69.59 -20.44
N CYS A 374 -17.93 -69.51 -21.05
CA CYS A 374 -19.18 -68.96 -20.51
C CYS A 374 -19.67 -69.61 -19.20
N ALA A 375 -20.29 -68.82 -18.32
CA ALA A 375 -21.53 -69.17 -17.61
C ALA A 375 -22.14 -67.91 -16.97
N SER A 376 -23.40 -67.61 -17.31
CA SER A 376 -24.25 -66.58 -16.70
C SER A 376 -25.06 -67.19 -15.53
N PRO A 377 -26.17 -66.57 -15.06
CA PRO A 377 -26.23 -65.71 -13.88
C PRO A 377 -27.06 -66.33 -12.75
N LEU A 378 -26.98 -65.77 -11.54
CA LEU A 378 -28.09 -65.58 -10.58
C LEU A 378 -27.72 -64.48 -9.58
#